data_AF-A0A662HGX3-F1
#
_entry.id   AF-A0A662HGX3-F1
#
_cell.length_a   1.000
_cell.length_b   1.000
_cell.length_c   1.000
_cell.angle_alpha   90.00
_cell.angle_beta   90.00
_cell.angle_gamma   90.00
#
_symmetry.space_group_name_H-M   'P 1'
#
loop_
_entity.id
_entity.type
_entity.pdbx_description
1 polymer ?
#
loop_
_entity_poly.entity_id
_entity_poly.type
_entity_poly.pdbx_seq_one_letter_code
_entity_poly.pdbx_strand_id
1 'polypeptide(L)'
;MVDRPGFEPGITGLSLKALRELGFTTEKQIILEFPNGLKLAGTPDAYNDEIVLEVKTVNKIPEKPYEHHVLQLNTYLNMLNYDLGLIIYISKKNGKIKVFEVKKGRQEISRNP
;
A
#
# COMPACT_ATOMS: atom_id res chain seq x y z
N MET A 1 -9.73 -21.42 27.43
CA MET A 1 -9.79 -20.40 26.37
C MET A 1 -8.87 -19.28 26.80
N VAL A 2 -7.72 -19.14 26.14
CA VAL A 2 -6.68 -18.19 26.56
C VAL A 2 -6.97 -16.85 25.90
N ASP A 3 -7.22 -15.83 26.72
CA ASP A 3 -7.19 -14.43 26.31
C ASP A 3 -5.87 -14.15 25.60
N ARG A 4 -5.95 -13.73 24.33
CA ARG A 4 -4.80 -13.14 23.63
C ARG A 4 -4.80 -11.64 23.89
N PRO A 5 -3.66 -11.07 24.29
CA PRO A 5 -3.58 -9.67 24.71
C PRO A 5 -3.78 -8.72 23.53
N GLY A 6 -4.58 -7.67 23.76
CA GLY A 6 -4.53 -6.36 23.12
C GLY A 6 -4.24 -6.32 21.61
N PHE A 7 -5.26 -6.49 20.79
CA PHE A 7 -5.26 -5.86 19.47
C PHE A 7 -5.49 -4.35 19.68
N GLU A 8 -4.42 -3.58 19.85
CA GLU A 8 -4.52 -2.13 19.66
C GLU A 8 -4.71 -1.90 18.15
N PRO A 9 -5.83 -1.28 17.73
CA PRO A 9 -6.04 -0.96 16.33
C PRO A 9 -5.05 0.14 15.95
N GLY A 10 -3.87 -0.29 15.51
CA GLY A 10 -3.04 0.54 14.66
C GLY A 10 -3.87 1.03 13.48
N ILE A 11 -3.42 2.09 12.84
CA ILE A 11 -4.08 2.72 11.70
C ILE A 11 -3.99 1.83 10.43
N THR A 12 -3.92 0.52 10.60
CA THR A 12 -4.41 -0.51 9.67
C THR A 12 -5.92 -0.46 9.51
N GLY A 13 -6.62 0.33 10.34
CA GLY A 13 -8.03 0.69 10.19
C GLY A 13 -8.30 1.86 9.21
N LEU A 14 -7.60 1.95 8.08
CA LEU A 14 -8.28 2.51 6.90
C LEU A 14 -9.42 1.54 6.65
N SER A 15 -10.64 1.93 7.03
CA SER A 15 -11.78 1.02 7.09
C SER A 15 -11.84 0.22 5.80
N LEU A 16 -11.59 -1.10 5.87
CA LEU A 16 -11.66 -1.97 4.70
C LEU A 16 -12.99 -1.78 3.97
N LYS A 17 -14.04 -1.46 4.73
CA LYS A 17 -15.34 -1.07 4.22
C LYS A 17 -15.28 0.22 3.38
N ALA A 18 -14.64 1.28 3.87
CA ALA A 18 -14.49 2.53 3.11
C ALA A 18 -13.67 2.33 1.83
N LEU A 19 -12.59 1.55 1.88
CA LEU A 19 -11.82 1.22 0.68
C LEU A 19 -12.67 0.43 -0.33
N ARG A 20 -13.43 -0.56 0.14
CA ARG A 20 -14.36 -1.33 -0.70
C ARG A 20 -15.48 -0.47 -1.30
N GLU A 21 -16.03 0.48 -0.53
CA GLU A 21 -17.03 1.46 -1.01
C GLU A 21 -16.45 2.37 -2.10
N LEU A 22 -15.16 2.65 -2.06
CA LEU A 22 -14.41 3.38 -3.10
C LEU A 22 -13.98 2.50 -4.28
N GLY A 23 -14.42 1.24 -4.33
CA GLY A 23 -14.12 0.30 -5.41
C GLY A 23 -12.76 -0.40 -5.29
N PHE A 24 -12.09 -0.31 -4.15
CA PHE A 24 -10.83 -1.03 -3.94
C PHE A 24 -11.06 -2.47 -3.49
N THR A 25 -10.31 -3.37 -4.10
CA THR A 25 -10.07 -4.72 -3.61
C THR A 25 -9.04 -4.67 -2.50
N THR A 26 -9.36 -5.26 -1.34
CA THR A 26 -8.45 -5.35 -0.18
C THR A 26 -8.12 -6.82 0.11
N GLU A 27 -6.96 -7.07 0.72
CA GLU A 27 -6.55 -8.39 1.24
C GLU A 27 -6.53 -9.53 0.19
N LYS A 28 -6.47 -9.19 -1.11
CA LYS A 28 -6.42 -10.18 -2.19
C LYS A 28 -4.99 -10.41 -2.63
N GLN A 29 -4.57 -11.67 -2.61
CA GLN A 29 -3.28 -12.07 -3.14
C GLN A 29 -3.27 -11.99 -4.68
N ILE A 30 -2.19 -11.46 -5.21
CA ILE A 30 -1.87 -11.41 -6.63
C ILE A 30 -0.74 -12.39 -6.88
N ILE A 31 -0.86 -13.18 -7.94
CA ILE A 31 0.15 -14.16 -8.35
C ILE A 31 0.52 -13.85 -9.80
N LEU A 32 1.80 -13.58 -10.04
CA LEU A 32 2.39 -13.47 -11.36
C LEU A 32 3.19 -14.76 -11.65
N GLU A 33 2.80 -15.48 -12.69
CA GLU A 33 3.50 -16.68 -13.14
C GLU A 33 4.45 -16.35 -14.29
N PHE A 34 5.68 -16.83 -14.18
CA PHE A 34 6.71 -16.67 -15.22
C PHE A 34 6.73 -17.90 -16.14
N PRO A 35 7.17 -17.77 -17.41
CA PRO A 35 7.23 -18.89 -18.36
C PRO A 35 8.09 -20.08 -17.91
N ASN A 36 9.03 -19.87 -16.99
CA ASN A 36 9.88 -20.90 -16.40
C ASN A 36 9.22 -21.64 -15.21
N GLY A 37 7.95 -21.37 -14.92
CA GLY A 37 7.20 -21.96 -13.82
C GLY A 37 7.41 -21.31 -12.45
N LEU A 38 8.24 -20.26 -12.35
CA LEU A 38 8.38 -19.46 -11.13
C LEU A 38 7.09 -18.67 -10.87
N LYS A 39 6.68 -18.53 -9.61
CA LYS A 39 5.54 -17.70 -9.22
C LYS A 39 5.99 -16.62 -8.24
N LEU A 40 5.63 -15.38 -8.53
CA LEU A 40 5.75 -14.25 -7.60
C LEU A 40 4.37 -13.98 -7.00
N ALA A 41 4.25 -14.10 -5.68
CA ALA A 41 3.00 -13.85 -4.97
C ALA A 41 3.17 -12.68 -4.01
N GLY A 42 2.14 -11.84 -3.90
CA GLY A 42 2.12 -10.76 -2.93
C GLY A 42 0.72 -10.21 -2.73
N THR A 43 0.52 -9.54 -1.59
CA THR A 43 -0.78 -8.98 -1.19
C THR A 43 -0.61 -7.49 -0.96
N PRO A 44 -0.98 -6.62 -1.91
CA PRO A 44 -1.05 -5.18 -1.65
C PRO A 44 -2.11 -4.88 -0.60
N ASP A 45 -1.98 -3.75 0.10
CA ASP A 45 -2.98 -3.33 1.09
C ASP A 45 -4.35 -3.14 0.43
N ALA A 46 -4.36 -2.47 -0.73
CA ALA A 46 -5.54 -2.34 -1.57
C ALA A 46 -5.17 -2.00 -3.02
N TYR A 47 -6.04 -2.32 -3.96
CA TYR A 47 -5.93 -1.88 -5.35
C TYR A 47 -7.30 -1.87 -6.04
N ASN A 48 -7.47 -1.03 -7.05
CA ASN A 48 -8.61 -1.08 -7.98
C ASN A 48 -8.09 -1.25 -9.41
N ASP A 49 -8.90 -0.97 -10.43
CA ASP A 49 -8.51 -1.18 -11.83
C ASP A 49 -7.41 -0.22 -12.35
N GLU A 50 -7.04 0.81 -11.57
CA GLU A 50 -6.12 1.87 -11.99
C GLU A 50 -4.97 2.14 -11.01
N ILE A 51 -5.19 1.90 -9.71
CA ILE A 51 -4.33 2.37 -8.62
C ILE A 51 -4.03 1.24 -7.63
N VAL A 52 -2.77 1.13 -7.22
CA VAL A 52 -2.33 0.33 -6.06
C VAL A 52 -2.07 1.24 -4.86
N LEU A 53 -2.58 0.87 -3.69
CA LEU A 53 -2.34 1.57 -2.43
C LEU A 53 -1.38 0.77 -1.56
N GLU A 54 -0.44 1.48 -0.94
CA GLU A 54 0.46 0.98 0.09
C GLU A 54 0.38 1.90 1.32
N VAL A 55 -0.08 1.37 2.45
CA VAL A 55 -0.35 2.14 3.67
C VAL A 55 0.72 1.83 4.70
N LYS A 56 1.40 2.86 5.20
CA LYS A 56 2.50 2.73 6.16
C LYS A 56 2.27 3.58 7.39
N THR A 57 2.23 2.92 8.55
CA THR A 57 2.10 3.61 9.83
C THR A 57 3.50 3.91 10.41
N VAL A 58 3.84 5.19 10.59
CA VAL A 58 5.20 5.64 10.98
C VAL A 58 5.18 6.58 12.19
N ASN A 59 6.30 6.68 12.90
CA ASN A 59 6.43 7.64 14.02
C ASN A 59 6.61 9.09 13.53
N LYS A 60 7.34 9.27 12.44
CA LYS A 60 7.58 10.55 11.76
C LYS A 60 7.31 10.35 10.27
N ILE A 61 6.46 11.21 9.70
CA ILE A 61 6.22 11.19 8.25
C ILE A 61 7.49 11.65 7.55
N PRO A 62 7.99 10.90 6.56
CA PRO A 62 9.21 11.27 5.88
C PRO A 62 8.95 12.39 4.85
N GLU A 63 10.01 13.12 4.50
CA GLU A 63 9.90 14.19 3.48
C GLU A 63 9.70 13.61 2.08
N LYS A 64 10.32 12.46 1.81
CA LYS A 64 10.19 11.60 0.64
C LYS A 64 9.87 10.18 1.11
N PRO A 65 9.13 9.34 0.36
CA PRO A 65 8.93 7.95 0.73
C PRO A 65 10.27 7.20 0.80
N TYR A 66 10.27 6.12 1.56
CA TYR A 66 11.44 5.27 1.68
C TYR A 66 11.58 4.40 0.43
N GLU A 67 12.80 4.28 -0.08
CA GLU A 67 13.10 3.54 -1.31
C GLU A 67 12.55 2.11 -1.29
N HIS A 68 12.64 1.41 -0.16
CA HIS A 68 12.11 0.04 -0.04
C HIS A 68 10.57 -0.02 -0.11
N HIS A 69 9.84 1.02 0.30
CA HIS A 69 8.38 1.09 0.09
C HIS A 69 8.04 1.35 -1.38
N VAL A 70 8.85 2.16 -2.06
CA VAL A 70 8.71 2.44 -3.49
C VAL A 70 9.00 1.18 -4.31
N LEU A 71 10.02 0.41 -3.94
CA LEU A 71 10.32 -0.90 -4.54
C LEU A 71 9.19 -1.91 -4.31
N GLN A 72 8.63 -1.96 -3.10
CA GLN A 72 7.47 -2.81 -2.79
C GLN A 72 6.28 -2.44 -3.68
N LEU A 73 5.90 -1.17 -3.74
CA LEU A 73 4.80 -0.69 -4.57
C LEU A 73 5.05 -0.94 -6.07
N ASN A 74 6.25 -0.64 -6.56
CA ASN A 74 6.62 -0.91 -7.96
C ASN A 74 6.52 -2.39 -8.31
N THR A 75 6.76 -3.29 -7.36
CA THR A 75 6.57 -4.74 -7.58
C THR A 75 5.10 -5.02 -7.92
N TYR A 76 4.17 -4.46 -7.16
CA TYR A 76 2.73 -4.61 -7.44
C TYR A 76 2.31 -3.93 -8.75
N LEU A 77 2.80 -2.73 -9.04
CA LEU A 77 2.55 -2.03 -10.31
C LEU A 77 3.01 -2.85 -11.52
N ASN A 78 4.13 -3.58 -11.40
CA ASN A 78 4.58 -4.49 -12.44
C ASN A 78 3.72 -5.75 -12.52
N MET A 79 3.34 -6.35 -11.40
CA MET A 79 2.49 -7.55 -11.36
C MET A 79 1.08 -7.30 -11.93
N LEU A 80 0.50 -6.12 -11.68
CA LEU A 80 -0.84 -5.73 -12.15
C LEU A 80 -0.83 -4.99 -13.48
N ASN A 81 0.34 -4.64 -13.99
CA ASN A 81 0.53 -3.78 -15.15
C ASN A 81 -0.16 -2.40 -15.04
N TYR A 82 -0.01 -1.74 -13.89
CA TYR A 82 -0.52 -0.38 -13.64
C TYR A 82 0.58 0.67 -13.62
N ASP A 83 0.21 1.90 -13.96
CA ASP A 83 1.16 3.01 -14.05
C ASP A 83 1.20 3.89 -12.79
N LEU A 84 0.20 3.80 -11.91
CA LEU A 84 0.05 4.66 -10.75
C LEU A 84 -0.13 3.87 -9.46
N GLY A 85 0.66 4.22 -8.45
CA GLY A 85 0.46 3.77 -7.08
C GLY A 85 0.59 4.91 -6.08
N LEU A 86 -0.01 4.73 -4.91
CA LEU A 86 0.02 5.70 -3.81
C LEU A 86 0.66 5.07 -2.57
N ILE A 87 1.64 5.76 -2.00
CA ILE A 87 2.16 5.45 -0.67
C ILE A 87 1.53 6.41 0.33
N ILE A 88 0.76 5.88 1.27
CA ILE A 88 0.03 6.63 2.28
C ILE A 88 0.75 6.46 3.63
N TYR A 89 1.44 7.50 4.09
CA TYR A 89 2.04 7.51 5.42
C TYR A 89 1.08 8.09 6.44
N ILE A 90 0.91 7.38 7.55
CA ILE A 90 0.10 7.84 8.67
C ILE A 90 0.96 7.92 9.93
N SER A 91 0.98 9.09 10.58
CA SER A 91 1.72 9.28 11.82
C SER A 91 0.99 8.67 13.01
N LYS A 92 1.66 7.77 13.75
CA LYS A 92 1.13 7.22 15.02
C LYS A 92 0.88 8.30 16.08
N LYS A 93 1.63 9.40 16.04
CA LYS A 93 1.63 10.42 17.10
C LYS A 93 0.42 11.35 17.06
N ASN A 94 -0.04 11.66 15.86
CA ASN A 94 -1.06 12.70 15.66
C ASN A 94 -2.02 12.40 14.50
N GLY A 95 -1.97 11.20 13.92
CA GLY A 95 -2.84 10.80 12.82
C GLY A 95 -2.61 11.56 11.51
N LYS A 96 -1.58 12.42 11.40
CA LYS A 96 -1.29 13.14 10.15
C LYS A 96 -1.08 12.14 9.02
N ILE A 97 -1.58 12.50 7.84
CA ILE A 97 -1.49 11.70 6.62
C ILE A 97 -0.64 12.46 5.60
N LYS A 98 0.23 11.75 4.88
CA LYS A 98 0.90 12.26 3.69
C LYS A 98 0.89 11.20 2.60
N VAL A 99 0.56 11.62 1.39
CA VAL A 99 0.44 10.74 0.22
C VAL A 99 1.53 11.08 -0.78
N PHE A 100 2.19 10.05 -1.28
CA PHE A 100 3.15 10.17 -2.37
C PHE A 100 2.66 9.39 -3.57
N GLU A 101 2.70 10.03 -4.74
CA GLU A 101 2.41 9.36 -5.99
C GLU A 101 3.69 8.74 -6.54
N VAL A 102 3.60 7.45 -6.87
CA VAL A 102 4.67 6.70 -7.53
C VAL A 102 4.16 6.31 -8.91
N LYS A 103 4.90 6.72 -9.94
CA LYS A 103 4.63 6.28 -11.32
C LYS A 103 5.53 5.11 -11.66
N LYS A 104 4.99 4.09 -12.31
CA LYS A 104 5.76 2.93 -12.77
C LYS A 104 6.99 3.41 -13.57
N GLY A 105 8.17 3.02 -13.12
CA GLY A 105 9.45 3.37 -13.78
C GLY A 105 9.91 4.83 -13.64
N ARG A 106 9.25 5.68 -12.83
CA ARG A 106 9.70 7.07 -12.55
C ARG A 106 9.69 7.39 -11.04
N GLN A 107 10.58 8.28 -10.62
CA GLN A 107 10.62 8.80 -9.24
C GLN A 107 9.43 9.72 -8.93
N GLU A 108 9.14 9.87 -7.64
CA GLU A 108 7.87 10.36 -7.09
C GLU A 108 7.54 11.83 -7.38
N ILE A 109 6.25 12.13 -7.24
CA ILE A 109 5.71 13.49 -7.12
C ILE A 109 4.96 13.57 -5.80
N SER A 110 5.31 14.52 -4.93
CA SER A 110 4.60 14.73 -3.66
C SER A 110 3.28 15.48 -3.89
N ARG A 111 2.21 15.04 -3.22
CA ARG A 111 0.94 15.77 -3.13
C ARG A 111 0.57 15.97 -1.66
N ASN A 112 0.12 17.17 -1.31
CA ASN A 112 -0.47 17.44 -0.01
C ASN A 112 -2.00 17.44 -0.19
N PRO A 113 -2.77 16.69 0.61
CA PRO A 113 -4.23 16.83 0.63
C PRO A 113 -4.67 18.21 1.11
#